data_AF-A0A6H1RFL8-F1
#
_entry.id   AF-A0A6H1RFL8-F1
#
_cell.length_a   1.000
_cell.length_b   1.000
_cell.length_c   1.000
_cell.angle_alpha   90.00
_cell.angle_beta   90.00
_cell.angle_gamma   90.00
#
_symmetry.space_group_name_H-M   'P 1'
#
loop_
_entity.id
_entity.type
_entity.pdbx_description
1 polymer ?
#
loop_
_entity_poly.entity_id
_entity_poly.type
_entity_poly.pdbx_seq_one_letter_code
_entity_poly.pdbx_strand_id
1 'polypeptide(L)'
;MAELDMTQRTLAERSGVSAATLRQLQSPETYEPKKRSPRLLAAISEGLNWPKDQLARILEGDTPAEADADLRGEVAALRREVAALRERVGELAPRGTSTK
;
A
#
# COMPACT_ATOMS: atom_id res chain seq x y z
N MET A 1 -12.27 3.10 -6.71
CA MET A 1 -11.79 4.34 -6.04
C MET A 1 -12.65 4.75 -4.85
N ALA A 2 -13.95 4.46 -4.85
CA ALA A 2 -14.84 4.76 -3.73
C ALA A 2 -14.34 4.21 -2.38
N GLU A 3 -13.75 3.02 -2.38
CA GLU A 3 -13.17 2.40 -1.16
C GLU A 3 -11.98 3.15 -0.55
N LEU A 4 -11.32 4.04 -1.32
CA LEU A 4 -10.17 4.83 -0.87
C LEU A 4 -10.52 6.30 -0.64
N ASP A 5 -11.81 6.68 -0.72
CA ASP A 5 -12.29 8.07 -0.67
C ASP A 5 -11.44 9.02 -1.55
N MET A 6 -11.02 8.54 -2.71
CA MET A 6 -10.07 9.24 -3.58
C MET A 6 -10.67 9.52 -4.96
N THR A 7 -10.39 10.72 -5.49
CA THR A 7 -10.79 11.09 -6.86
C THR A 7 -9.75 10.65 -7.90
N GLN A 8 -10.19 10.52 -9.17
CA GLN A 8 -9.30 10.21 -10.30
C GLN A 8 -8.24 11.29 -10.51
N ARG A 9 -8.60 12.54 -10.19
CA ARG A 9 -7.68 13.68 -10.23
C ARG A 9 -6.57 13.52 -9.19
N THR A 10 -6.93 13.17 -7.96
CA THR A 10 -5.96 12.94 -6.89
C THR A 10 -5.01 11.80 -7.25
N LEU A 11 -5.52 10.71 -7.83
CA LEU A 11 -4.67 9.61 -8.31
C LEU A 11 -3.76 10.06 -9.47
N ALA A 12 -4.26 10.85 -10.40
CA ALA A 12 -3.47 11.39 -11.51
C ALA A 12 -2.28 12.23 -11.00
N GLU A 13 -2.53 13.11 -10.03
CA GLU A 13 -1.51 13.92 -9.39
C GLU A 13 -0.47 13.05 -8.66
N ARG A 14 -0.90 12.03 -7.93
CA ARG A 14 0.01 11.12 -7.18
C ARG A 14 0.83 10.19 -8.07
N SER A 15 0.26 9.71 -9.16
CA SER A 15 0.92 8.76 -10.07
C SER A 15 1.69 9.43 -11.22
N GLY A 16 1.51 10.74 -11.43
CA GLY A 16 2.05 11.43 -12.60
C GLY A 16 1.42 10.97 -13.93
N VAL A 17 0.28 10.27 -13.86
CA VAL A 17 -0.47 9.77 -15.02
C VAL A 17 -1.63 10.70 -15.30
N SER A 18 -1.93 10.98 -16.57
CA SER A 18 -3.05 11.86 -16.90
C SER A 18 -4.40 11.24 -16.48
N ALA A 19 -5.34 12.08 -16.01
CA ALA A 19 -6.69 11.62 -15.69
C ALA A 19 -7.41 11.01 -16.92
N ALA A 20 -7.10 11.48 -18.14
CA ALA A 20 -7.60 10.89 -19.37
C ALA A 20 -7.08 9.45 -19.58
N THR A 21 -5.79 9.21 -19.31
CA THR A 21 -5.19 7.87 -19.35
C THR A 21 -5.82 6.95 -18.31
N LEU A 22 -6.04 7.43 -17.07
CA LEU A 22 -6.72 6.67 -16.02
C LEU A 22 -8.15 6.30 -16.41
N ARG A 23 -8.89 7.26 -16.98
CA ARG A 23 -10.25 7.02 -17.48
C ARG A 23 -10.25 5.98 -18.59
N GLN A 24 -9.35 6.09 -19.56
CA GLN A 24 -9.24 5.12 -20.64
C GLN A 24 -8.89 3.72 -20.11
N LEU A 25 -7.99 3.62 -19.13
CA LEU A 25 -7.60 2.35 -18.49
C LEU A 25 -8.78 1.64 -17.81
N GLN A 26 -9.71 2.41 -17.22
CA GLN A 26 -10.90 1.91 -16.54
C GLN A 26 -12.06 1.56 -17.49
N SER A 27 -11.95 1.90 -18.78
CA SER A 27 -12.97 1.62 -19.80
C SER A 27 -12.54 0.43 -20.65
N PRO A 28 -13.00 -0.81 -20.35
CA PRO A 28 -12.54 -2.02 -21.03
C PRO A 28 -12.87 -2.03 -22.55
N GLU A 29 -13.92 -1.32 -22.98
CA GLU A 29 -14.34 -1.28 -24.38
C GLU A 29 -13.42 -0.44 -25.29
N THR A 30 -12.62 0.47 -24.74
CA THR A 30 -11.85 1.46 -25.51
C THR A 30 -10.33 1.32 -25.33
N TYR A 31 -9.89 0.28 -24.63
CA TYR A 31 -8.49 0.17 -24.21
C TYR A 31 -7.73 -0.96 -24.89
N GLU A 32 -6.67 -0.61 -25.61
CA GLU A 32 -5.74 -1.57 -26.19
C GLU A 32 -4.80 -2.17 -25.13
N PRO A 33 -4.61 -3.49 -25.07
CA PRO A 33 -3.71 -4.15 -24.12
C PRO A 33 -2.28 -3.58 -24.10
N LYS A 34 -1.78 -3.11 -25.25
CA LYS A 34 -0.45 -2.51 -25.39
C LYS A 34 -0.23 -1.24 -24.57
N LYS A 35 -1.31 -0.54 -24.19
CA LYS A 35 -1.19 0.69 -23.38
C LYS A 35 -0.94 0.40 -21.89
N ARG A 36 -1.18 -0.83 -21.40
CA ARG A 36 -0.87 -1.29 -20.01
C ARG A 36 0.62 -1.55 -19.87
N SER A 37 1.45 -0.54 -20.14
CA SER A 37 2.89 -0.70 -20.00
C SER A 37 3.24 -0.98 -18.53
N PRO A 38 4.27 -1.80 -18.24
CA PRO A 38 4.71 -2.08 -16.87
C PRO A 38 5.01 -0.80 -16.09
N ARG A 39 5.58 0.21 -16.77
CA ARG A 39 5.86 1.52 -16.19
C ARG A 39 4.58 2.25 -15.76
N LEU A 40 3.52 2.17 -16.56
CA LEU A 40 2.23 2.78 -16.23
C LEU A 40 1.59 2.11 -15.02
N LEU A 41 1.56 0.77 -15.00
CA LEU A 41 1.00 0.00 -13.88
C LEU A 41 1.77 0.25 -12.58
N ALA A 42 3.10 0.38 -12.66
CA ALA A 42 3.94 0.74 -11.53
C ALA A 42 3.57 2.10 -10.93
N ALA A 43 3.51 3.14 -11.77
CA ALA A 43 3.20 4.50 -11.32
C ALA A 43 1.80 4.61 -10.69
N ILE A 44 0.82 3.88 -11.24
CA ILE A 44 -0.54 3.85 -10.69
C ILE A 44 -0.57 3.08 -9.36
N SER A 45 0.16 1.97 -9.24
CA SER A 45 0.25 1.20 -7.99
C SER A 45 0.84 2.05 -6.86
N GLU A 46 1.96 2.74 -7.13
CA GLU A 46 2.58 3.66 -6.18
C GLU A 46 1.64 4.82 -5.82
N GLY A 47 0.90 5.37 -6.79
CA GLY A 47 -0.11 6.41 -6.55
C GLY A 47 -1.30 5.95 -5.70
N LEU A 48 -1.60 4.65 -5.71
CA LEU A 48 -2.58 3.98 -4.84
C LEU A 48 -1.98 3.56 -3.48
N ASN A 49 -0.69 3.83 -3.27
CA ASN A 49 0.07 3.39 -2.11
C ASN A 49 0.14 1.85 -1.98
N TRP A 50 0.21 1.16 -3.12
CA TRP A 50 0.41 -0.27 -3.24
C TRP A 50 1.86 -0.59 -3.65
N PRO A 51 2.32 -1.85 -3.46
CA PRO A 51 3.56 -2.33 -4.07
C PRO A 51 3.59 -2.06 -5.57
N LYS A 52 4.75 -1.69 -6.10
CA LYS A 52 4.94 -1.27 -7.50
C LYS A 52 4.47 -2.32 -8.53
N ASP A 53 4.62 -3.59 -8.20
CA ASP A 53 4.26 -4.75 -9.01
C ASP A 53 2.80 -5.19 -8.81
N GLN A 54 2.07 -4.63 -7.85
CA GLN A 54 0.74 -5.08 -7.46
C GLN A 54 -0.25 -5.15 -8.63
N LEU A 55 -0.36 -4.08 -9.43
CA LEU A 55 -1.26 -4.08 -10.59
C LEU A 55 -0.80 -5.01 -11.72
N ALA A 56 0.51 -5.27 -11.84
CA ALA A 56 1.02 -6.24 -12.81
C ALA A 56 0.67 -7.67 -12.39
N ARG A 57 0.84 -8.01 -11.10
CA ARG A 57 0.45 -9.30 -10.53
C ARG A 57 -1.04 -9.58 -10.67
N ILE A 58 -1.89 -8.59 -10.36
CA ILE A 58 -3.34 -8.69 -10.57
C ILE A 58 -3.67 -8.94 -12.05
N LEU A 59 -2.98 -8.27 -12.98
CA LEU A 59 -3.18 -8.45 -14.42
C LEU A 59 -2.77 -9.85 -14.89
N GLU A 60 -1.74 -10.44 -14.26
CA GLU A 60 -1.25 -11.79 -14.51
C GLU A 60 -2.14 -12.88 -13.87
N GLY A 61 -3.17 -12.49 -13.10
CA GLY A 61 -4.08 -13.41 -12.42
C GLY A 61 -3.60 -13.87 -11.05
N ASP A 62 -2.47 -13.33 -10.59
CA ASP A 62 -1.90 -13.60 -9.27
C ASP A 62 -2.71 -12.80 -8.23
N THR A 63 -3.65 -13.48 -7.58
CA THR A 63 -4.56 -12.82 -6.62
C THR A 63 -3.93 -12.82 -5.23
N PRO A 64 -3.73 -11.65 -4.58
CA PRO A 64 -2.92 -11.54 -3.35
C PRO A 64 -3.50 -12.16 -2.08
N ALA A 65 -4.64 -12.86 -2.17
CA ALA A 65 -5.43 -13.28 -1.02
C ALA A 65 -4.62 -14.12 -0.01
N GLU A 66 -3.59 -14.85 -0.48
CA GLU A 66 -2.72 -15.67 0.35
C GLU A 66 -1.61 -14.87 1.03
N ALA A 67 -1.03 -13.85 0.38
CA ALA A 67 0.03 -13.01 0.95
C ALA A 67 -0.50 -12.05 2.04
N ASP A 68 -1.74 -11.59 1.91
CA ASP A 68 -2.39 -10.66 2.84
C ASP A 68 -2.71 -11.30 4.21
N ALA A 69 -2.88 -12.62 4.27
CA ALA A 69 -3.14 -13.34 5.51
C ALA A 69 -1.87 -13.43 6.38
N ASP A 70 -0.72 -13.67 5.75
CA ASP A 70 0.58 -13.83 6.40
C ASP A 70 1.06 -12.49 7.00
N LEU A 71 0.98 -11.40 6.21
CA LEU A 71 1.33 -10.05 6.64
C LEU A 71 0.51 -9.58 7.86
N ARG A 72 -0.78 -9.95 7.95
CA ARG A 72 -1.60 -9.65 9.14
C ARG A 72 -1.09 -10.37 10.37
N GLY A 73 -0.63 -11.61 10.23
CA GLY A 73 0.00 -12.39 11.29
C GLY A 73 1.30 -11.75 11.78
N GLU A 74 2.18 -11.37 10.85
CA GLU A 74 3.46 -10.71 11.15
C GLU A 74 3.26 -9.36 11.83
N VAL A 75 2.35 -8.51 11.33
CA VAL A 75 2.05 -7.21 11.94
C VAL A 75 1.49 -7.37 13.36
N ALA A 76 0.67 -8.40 13.59
CA ALA A 76 0.18 -8.70 14.93
C ALA A 76 1.31 -9.17 15.86
N ALA A 77 2.27 -9.95 15.36
CA ALA A 77 3.45 -10.38 16.10
C ALA A 77 4.34 -9.19 16.47
N LEU A 78 4.69 -8.34 15.50
CA LEU A 78 5.46 -7.11 15.69
C LEU A 78 4.80 -6.18 16.72
N ARG A 79 3.48 -6.01 16.68
CA ARG A 79 2.74 -5.19 17.66
C ARG A 79 2.88 -5.72 19.09
N ARG A 80 2.79 -7.04 19.28
CA ARG A 80 3.00 -7.68 20.59
C ARG A 80 4.43 -7.48 21.07
N GLU A 81 5.40 -7.64 20.17
CA GLU A 81 6.81 -7.49 20.50
C GLU A 81 7.15 -6.05 20.90
N VAL A 82 6.64 -5.06 20.16
CA VAL A 82 6.76 -3.64 20.50
C VAL A 82 6.10 -3.32 21.84
N ALA A 83 4.94 -3.91 22.16
CA ALA A 83 4.30 -3.72 23.45
C ALA A 83 5.13 -4.28 24.61
N ALA A 84 5.67 -5.50 24.45
CA ALA A 84 6.55 -6.11 25.43
C ALA A 84 7.86 -5.33 25.61
N LEU A 85 8.43 -4.80 24.52
CA LEU A 85 9.62 -3.94 24.59
C LEU A 85 9.32 -2.63 25.33
N ARG A 86 8.15 -2.02 25.11
CA ARG A 86 7.74 -0.80 25.84
C ARG A 86 7.57 -1.06 27.33
N GLU A 87 7.00 -2.19 27.71
CA GLU A 87 6.86 -2.60 29.10
C GLU A 87 8.22 -2.80 29.76
N ARG A 88 9.11 -3.59 29.13
CA ARG A 88 10.49 -3.80 29.60
C ARG A 88 11.27 -2.50 29.72
N VAL A 89 11.14 -1.60 28.76
CA VAL A 89 11.76 -0.26 28.83
C VAL A 89 11.16 0.56 29.97
N GLY A 90 9.87 0.44 30.24
CA GLY A 90 9.21 1.08 31.39
C GLY A 90 9.70 0.55 32.74
N GLU A 91 9.99 -0.75 32.84
CA GLU A 91 10.58 -1.36 34.02
C GLU A 91 12.07 -1.00 34.21
N LEU A 92 12.79 -0.84 33.10
CA LEU A 92 14.19 -0.44 33.08
C LEU A 92 14.39 1.07 33.20
N ALA A 93 13.35 1.88 32.96
CA ALA A 93 13.36 3.31 33.22
C ALA A 93 13.49 3.51 34.74
N PRO A 94 14.66 3.95 35.24
CA PRO A 94 14.90 3.94 36.67
C PRO A 94 14.00 4.95 37.37
N ARG A 95 13.65 4.59 38.61
CA ARG A 95 13.45 5.50 39.75
C ARG A 95 14.70 6.37 39.98
N GLY A 96 15.07 7.16 38.97
CA GLY A 96 16.29 7.93 38.85
C GLY A 96 16.02 9.43 38.76
N THR A 97 15.01 9.93 39.45
CA THR A 97 14.91 11.34 39.85
C THR A 97 14.43 11.41 41.29
N SER A 98 15.20 10.83 42.20
CA SER A 98 15.07 11.10 43.62
C SER A 98 16.46 11.18 44.23
N THR A 99 17.16 12.29 43.99
CA THR A 99 18.13 12.80 44.95
C THR A 99 18.30 14.31 44.77
N LYS A 100 17.92 15.02 45.84
CA LYS A 100 18.22 16.41 46.24
C LYS A 100 17.32 17.53 45.74
#